data_AF-A0A0E2NJG4-F1
#
_entry.id   AF-A0A0E2NJG4-F1
#
_cell.length_a   1.000
_cell.length_b   1.000
_cell.length_c   1.000
_cell.angle_alpha   90.00
_cell.angle_beta   90.00
_cell.angle_gamma   90.00
#
_symmetry.space_group_name_H-M   'P 1'
#
loop_
_entity.id
_entity.type
_entity.pdbx_description
1 polymer ?
#
loop_
_entity_poly.entity_id
_entity_poly.type
_entity_poly.pdbx_seq_one_letter_code
_entity_poly.pdbx_strand_id
1 'polypeptide(L)'
;MRPSPGQWLDVVNLPSMKVRPKDKVPLLAALNANFNRGPVNPAVDLGVPTLNGGLLKRLLRHCPCLHNQIAIGSTARAVVHFCELTLGCRIDATNVHQAFLIQHPKKGPPLDPPPLKRRGDGGTIMEFLCSEVLRSAGIPPMDLDSQNWPEWKMPGHMLLNEGKMNALRAFGDILIPCAPTNLVISVKSEAARERLLYSSNAIEGIGFGFFREPDEFWTESRMALYKRMGFTAIYMPDHTHEEVIRHIRTEGTERHAVNINGTDLYRPLSIFGTDMRTVVGRSSMLL
;
A
#
# COMPACT_ATOMS: atom_id res chain seq x y z
N MET A 1 -2.64 8.13 14.73
CA MET A 1 -1.37 8.82 15.06
C MET A 1 -0.29 7.77 15.24
N ARG A 2 0.85 7.87 14.56
CA ARG A 2 2.04 7.08 14.97
C ARG A 2 2.63 7.82 16.18
N PRO A 3 3.07 7.12 17.23
CA PRO A 3 3.59 7.79 18.42
C PRO A 3 4.74 8.71 18.00
N SER A 4 4.64 9.97 18.42
CA SER A 4 5.77 10.89 18.50
C SER A 4 6.94 10.17 19.19
N PRO A 5 8.22 10.52 18.92
CA PRO A 5 9.33 10.13 19.78
C PRO A 5 9.11 10.73 21.18
N GLY A 6 8.26 10.07 21.95
CA GLY A 6 7.67 10.54 23.18
C GLY A 6 7.33 9.32 24.00
N GLN A 7 8.37 8.77 24.62
CA GLN A 7 8.36 7.69 25.60
C GLN A 7 8.01 6.29 25.06
N TRP A 8 9.02 5.41 25.08
CA TRP A 8 8.86 3.97 24.87
C TRP A 8 7.76 3.33 25.75
N LEU A 9 7.38 4.01 26.85
CA LEU A 9 6.28 3.64 27.72
C LEU A 9 4.96 3.48 26.95
N ASP A 10 4.64 4.41 26.06
CA ASP A 10 3.40 4.36 25.28
C ASP A 10 3.37 3.16 24.36
N VAL A 11 4.49 2.90 23.67
CA VAL A 11 4.65 1.73 22.80
C VAL A 11 4.51 0.44 23.58
N VAL A 12 5.22 0.31 24.71
CA VAL A 12 5.19 -0.90 25.56
C VAL A 12 3.80 -1.15 26.17
N ASN A 13 3.00 -0.10 26.37
CA ASN A 13 1.64 -0.19 26.89
C ASN A 13 0.58 -0.49 25.82
N LEU A 14 0.93 -0.49 24.53
CA LEU A 14 -0.03 -0.85 23.47
C LEU A 14 -0.57 -2.28 23.71
N PRO A 15 -1.90 -2.50 23.68
CA PRO A 15 -2.48 -3.83 23.85
C PRO A 15 -1.93 -4.86 22.86
N SER A 16 -1.66 -4.41 21.63
CA SER A 16 -1.07 -5.21 20.56
C SER A 16 0.33 -5.72 20.88
N MET A 17 1.12 -5.04 21.74
CA MET A 17 2.47 -5.46 22.11
C MET A 17 2.49 -6.71 22.98
N LYS A 18 1.39 -7.02 23.69
CA LYS A 18 1.23 -8.22 24.54
C LYS A 18 2.43 -8.45 25.48
N VAL A 19 2.91 -7.37 26.11
CA VAL A 19 4.04 -7.42 27.07
C VAL A 19 3.50 -7.81 28.43
N ARG A 20 4.05 -8.88 29.04
CA ARG A 20 3.68 -9.28 30.40
C ARG A 20 4.12 -8.20 31.38
N PRO A 21 3.37 -7.94 32.47
CA PRO A 21 3.72 -6.89 33.44
C PRO A 21 5.18 -6.94 33.93
N LYS A 22 5.68 -8.14 34.23
CA LYS A 22 7.08 -8.35 34.69
C LYS A 22 8.16 -8.02 33.66
N ASP A 23 7.83 -8.04 32.37
CA ASP A 23 8.78 -7.77 31.28
C ASP A 23 8.81 -6.30 30.88
N LYS A 24 7.87 -5.47 31.37
CA LYS A 24 7.74 -4.05 30.95
C LYS A 24 8.95 -3.22 31.34
N VAL A 25 9.38 -3.27 32.60
CA VAL A 25 10.50 -2.44 33.10
C VAL A 25 11.82 -2.79 32.41
N PRO A 26 12.23 -4.08 32.30
CA PRO A 26 13.45 -4.44 31.57
C PRO A 26 13.41 -4.04 30.10
N LEU A 27 12.25 -4.22 29.44
CA LEU A 27 12.06 -3.81 28.05
C LEU A 27 12.22 -2.30 27.89
N LEU A 28 11.61 -1.49 28.75
CA LEU A 28 11.74 -0.04 28.71
C LEU A 28 13.18 0.41 28.91
N ALA A 29 13.90 -0.18 29.87
CA ALA A 29 15.31 0.11 30.09
C ALA A 29 16.14 -0.19 28.83
N ALA A 30 15.94 -1.36 28.21
CA ALA A 30 16.64 -1.74 26.98
C ALA A 30 16.32 -0.82 25.79
N LEU A 31 15.05 -0.43 25.63
CA LEU A 31 14.63 0.48 24.55
C LEU A 31 15.19 1.90 24.75
N ASN A 32 15.18 2.40 25.99
CA ASN A 32 15.78 3.70 26.32
C ASN A 32 17.31 3.69 26.14
N ALA A 33 17.99 2.60 26.52
CA ALA A 33 19.44 2.50 26.37
C ALA A 33 19.87 2.44 24.90
N ASN A 34 19.14 1.68 24.07
CA ASN A 34 19.58 1.36 22.71
C ASN A 34 18.91 2.19 21.61
N PHE A 35 17.71 2.74 21.84
CA PHE A 35 16.88 3.35 20.78
C PHE A 35 16.29 4.72 21.16
N ASN A 36 16.90 5.43 22.11
CA ASN A 36 16.44 6.79 22.48
C ASN A 36 16.96 7.89 21.53
N ARG A 37 17.21 7.55 20.27
CA ARG A 37 17.66 8.47 19.22
C ARG A 37 16.77 8.30 18.00
N GLY A 38 16.47 9.39 17.30
CA GLY A 38 15.78 9.33 16.01
C GLY A 38 16.58 8.55 14.96
N PRO A 39 15.95 8.19 13.83
CA PRO A 39 16.68 7.56 12.74
C PRO A 39 17.70 8.56 12.14
N VAL A 40 18.84 8.04 11.68
CA VAL A 40 20.01 8.82 11.25
C VAL A 40 20.44 8.46 9.83
N ASN A 41 21.14 9.38 9.17
CA ASN A 41 21.78 9.16 7.87
C ASN A 41 23.29 9.52 7.99
N PRO A 42 24.22 8.55 7.82
CA PRO A 42 23.98 7.15 7.46
C PRO A 42 23.33 6.34 8.60
N ALA A 43 22.70 5.22 8.23
CA ALA A 43 22.13 4.27 9.19
C ALA A 43 23.21 3.68 10.12
N VAL A 44 22.89 3.42 11.38
CA VAL A 44 23.84 2.97 12.41
C VAL A 44 23.32 1.72 13.09
N ASP A 45 24.09 0.64 13.13
CA ASP A 45 23.71 -0.58 13.85
C ASP A 45 23.92 -0.41 15.36
N LEU A 46 22.82 -0.32 16.10
CA LEU A 46 22.78 -0.24 17.56
C LEU A 46 22.59 -1.63 18.20
N GLY A 47 22.56 -2.69 17.38
CA GLY A 47 22.37 -4.06 17.83
C GLY A 47 20.90 -4.42 18.05
N VAL A 48 20.60 -5.73 18.00
CA VAL A 48 19.26 -6.24 18.27
C VAL A 48 19.10 -6.39 19.78
N PRO A 49 18.09 -5.75 20.41
CA PRO A 49 17.88 -5.91 21.85
C PRO A 49 17.53 -7.37 22.16
N THR A 50 17.95 -7.86 23.32
CA THR A 50 17.70 -9.23 23.78
C THR A 50 16.21 -9.42 24.11
N LEU A 51 15.39 -9.58 23.06
CA LEU A 51 13.95 -9.76 23.12
C LEU A 51 13.56 -11.08 22.51
N ASN A 52 12.44 -11.65 22.96
CA ASN A 52 11.87 -12.78 22.24
C ASN A 52 11.47 -12.33 20.81
N GLY A 53 11.64 -13.21 19.82
CA GLY A 53 11.43 -12.85 18.42
C GLY A 53 10.01 -12.39 18.10
N GLY A 54 9.00 -12.87 18.84
CA GLY A 54 7.61 -12.43 18.69
C GLY A 54 7.39 -10.98 19.14
N LEU A 55 8.01 -10.59 20.26
CA LEU A 55 7.95 -9.24 20.81
C LEU A 55 8.71 -8.26 19.91
N LEU A 56 9.89 -8.66 19.41
CA LEU A 56 10.64 -7.87 18.44
C LEU A 56 9.84 -7.63 17.16
N LYS A 57 9.18 -8.67 16.60
CA LYS A 57 8.31 -8.51 15.42
C LYS A 57 7.18 -7.50 15.67
N ARG A 58 6.58 -7.50 16.86
CA ARG A 58 5.52 -6.55 17.23
C ARG A 58 6.07 -5.14 17.41
N LEU A 59 7.22 -4.99 18.05
CA LEU A 59 7.92 -3.71 18.18
C LEU A 59 8.20 -3.10 16.80
N LEU A 60 8.76 -3.87 15.87
CA LEU A 60 9.07 -3.39 14.51
C LEU A 60 7.83 -3.04 13.69
N ARG A 61 6.68 -3.64 14.00
CA ARG A 61 5.40 -3.25 13.39
C ARG A 61 4.93 -1.87 13.85
N HIS A 62 5.17 -1.53 15.12
CA HIS A 62 4.79 -0.24 15.69
C HIS A 62 5.84 0.86 15.47
N CYS A 63 7.11 0.49 15.39
CA CYS A 63 8.25 1.39 15.25
C CYS A 63 9.11 0.99 14.05
N PRO A 64 8.65 1.22 12.81
CA PRO A 64 9.38 0.76 11.62
C PRO A 64 10.72 1.49 11.42
N CYS A 65 10.89 2.69 11.99
CA CYS A 65 12.16 3.43 12.00
C CYS A 65 13.32 2.62 12.59
N LEU A 66 13.06 1.66 13.48
CA LEU A 66 14.09 0.82 14.07
C LEU A 66 14.87 0.01 13.04
N HIS A 67 14.34 -0.21 11.84
CA HIS A 67 15.08 -0.84 10.74
C HIS A 67 16.27 0.00 10.22
N ASN A 68 16.35 1.29 10.58
CA ASN A 68 17.54 2.14 10.39
C ASN A 68 18.61 1.90 11.48
N GLN A 69 18.25 1.23 12.56
CA GLN A 69 19.07 1.11 13.77
C GLN A 69 19.41 -0.34 14.16
N ILE A 70 18.81 -1.35 13.52
CA ILE A 70 19.14 -2.76 13.74
C ILE A 70 19.45 -3.49 12.42
N ALA A 71 20.40 -4.43 12.45
CA ALA A 71 20.77 -5.25 11.30
C ALA A 71 19.75 -6.36 10.92
N ILE A 72 18.46 -6.04 10.90
CA ILE A 72 17.35 -6.90 10.46
C ILE A 72 16.74 -6.35 9.17
N GLY A 73 16.49 -7.23 8.21
CA GLY A 73 15.87 -6.86 6.93
C GLY A 73 14.54 -6.13 7.11
N SER A 74 14.38 -4.98 6.44
CA SER A 74 13.16 -4.19 6.45
C SER A 74 11.96 -4.99 5.95
N THR A 75 10.80 -4.73 6.54
CA THR A 75 9.50 -5.18 6.00
C THR A 75 9.02 -4.20 4.93
N ALA A 76 8.05 -4.60 4.09
CA ALA A 76 7.42 -3.70 3.13
C ALA A 76 6.81 -2.47 3.81
N ARG A 77 6.12 -2.67 4.94
CA ARG A 77 5.58 -1.59 5.78
C ARG A 77 6.67 -0.62 6.29
N ALA A 78 7.86 -1.13 6.60
CA ALA A 78 8.98 -0.29 6.98
C ALA A 78 9.52 0.51 5.80
N VAL A 79 9.65 -0.08 4.61
CA VAL A 79 10.05 0.64 3.39
C VAL A 79 9.09 1.78 3.09
N VAL A 80 7.77 1.53 3.12
CA VAL A 80 6.76 2.57 2.92
C VAL A 80 6.84 3.66 4.00
N HIS A 81 7.15 3.31 5.24
CA HIS A 81 7.38 4.31 6.27
C HIS A 81 8.62 5.18 5.98
N PHE A 82 9.72 4.61 5.52
CA PHE A 82 10.88 5.39 5.12
C PHE A 82 10.59 6.28 3.91
N CYS A 83 9.69 5.89 3.00
CA CYS A 83 9.17 6.80 1.97
C CYS A 83 8.45 8.01 2.57
N GLU A 84 7.59 7.82 3.57
CA GLU A 84 6.94 8.95 4.28
C GLU A 84 7.96 9.88 4.95
N LEU A 85 9.00 9.31 5.58
CA LEU A 85 10.09 10.09 6.18
C LEU A 85 10.85 10.90 5.13
N THR A 86 11.17 10.27 4.00
CA THR A 86 11.87 10.91 2.88
C THR A 86 11.02 12.01 2.23
N LEU A 87 9.71 11.81 2.12
CA LEU A 87 8.76 12.81 1.62
C LEU A 87 8.51 13.94 2.62
N GLY A 88 8.73 13.71 3.91
CA GLY A 88 8.37 14.63 4.98
C GLY A 88 6.85 14.71 5.24
N CYS A 89 6.05 13.85 4.64
CA CYS A 89 4.59 13.85 4.77
C CYS A 89 4.00 12.44 4.65
N ARG A 90 2.71 12.32 4.96
CA ARG A 90 1.97 11.06 4.80
C ARG A 90 1.72 10.77 3.32
N ILE A 91 1.75 9.49 2.98
CA ILE A 91 1.41 9.07 1.62
C ILE A 91 -0.10 9.16 1.40
N ASP A 92 -0.51 9.81 0.31
CA ASP A 92 -1.88 9.92 -0.15
C ASP A 92 -1.93 9.84 -1.69
N ALA A 93 -3.12 10.06 -2.27
CA ALA A 93 -3.35 9.95 -3.70
C ALA A 93 -2.49 10.92 -4.54
N THR A 94 -2.09 12.05 -3.96
CA THR A 94 -1.35 13.11 -4.66
C THR A 94 0.17 12.86 -4.70
N ASN A 95 0.69 12.05 -3.78
CA ASN A 95 2.13 11.83 -3.62
C ASN A 95 2.60 10.36 -3.70
N VAL A 96 1.67 9.41 -3.88
CA VAL A 96 1.99 7.97 -3.91
C VAL A 96 2.94 7.59 -5.06
N HIS A 97 2.88 8.31 -6.20
CA HIS A 97 3.80 8.06 -7.30
C HIS A 97 5.24 8.46 -6.92
N GLN A 98 5.42 9.57 -6.21
CA GLN A 98 6.71 10.01 -5.67
C GLN A 98 7.23 8.99 -4.64
N ALA A 99 6.37 8.46 -3.77
CA ALA A 99 6.72 7.38 -2.85
C ALA A 99 7.18 6.12 -3.59
N PHE A 100 6.50 5.75 -4.69
CA PHE A 100 6.92 4.66 -5.57
C PHE A 100 8.31 4.91 -6.16
N LEU A 101 8.60 6.12 -6.63
CA LEU A 101 9.91 6.47 -7.17
C LEU A 101 11.00 6.38 -6.10
N ILE A 102 10.77 6.88 -4.89
CA ILE A 102 11.70 6.80 -3.75
C ILE A 102 12.05 5.36 -3.41
N GLN A 103 11.05 4.47 -3.34
CA GLN A 103 11.34 3.05 -3.14
C GLN A 103 11.84 2.38 -4.42
N HIS A 104 11.82 2.99 -5.60
CA HIS A 104 12.31 2.30 -6.78
C HIS A 104 13.85 2.20 -6.71
N PRO A 105 14.46 1.02 -6.92
CA PRO A 105 15.91 0.82 -6.74
C PRO A 105 16.79 1.66 -7.68
N LYS A 106 16.22 2.29 -8.71
CA LYS A 106 16.94 3.00 -9.77
C LYS A 106 16.43 4.40 -10.14
N LYS A 107 15.33 4.89 -9.55
CA LYS A 107 14.59 6.06 -10.12
C LYS A 107 14.40 7.24 -9.19
N GLY A 108 14.25 7.04 -7.89
CA GLY A 108 14.03 8.13 -6.94
C GLY A 108 15.30 8.56 -6.21
N PRO A 109 15.20 9.61 -5.38
CA PRO A 109 16.21 9.84 -4.37
C PRO A 109 16.29 8.61 -3.45
N PRO A 110 17.47 8.33 -2.87
CA PRO A 110 17.58 7.27 -1.88
C PRO A 110 16.66 7.54 -0.69
N LEU A 111 16.26 6.48 0.00
CA LEU A 111 15.56 6.62 1.28
C LEU A 111 16.41 7.45 2.24
N ASP A 112 15.80 8.49 2.81
CA ASP A 112 16.43 9.35 3.80
C ASP A 112 15.53 9.48 5.04
N PRO A 113 15.90 8.84 6.16
CA PRO A 113 17.05 7.95 6.34
C PRO A 113 16.81 6.54 5.74
N PRO A 114 17.87 5.78 5.38
CA PRO A 114 17.70 4.43 4.83
C PRO A 114 17.61 3.34 5.91
N PRO A 115 16.94 2.20 5.67
CA PRO A 115 17.10 1.02 6.53
C PRO A 115 18.52 0.44 6.41
N LEU A 116 19.05 -0.15 7.49
CA LEU A 116 20.36 -0.81 7.49
C LEU A 116 20.41 -1.98 6.50
N LYS A 117 19.36 -2.79 6.50
CA LYS A 117 19.20 -3.90 5.56
C LYS A 117 17.90 -3.73 4.81
N ARG A 118 18.01 -3.26 3.58
CA ARG A 118 16.86 -3.16 2.70
C ARG A 118 16.40 -4.56 2.26
N ARG A 119 15.17 -4.90 2.63
CA ARG A 119 14.41 -6.06 2.16
C ARG A 119 12.96 -5.66 1.90
N GLY A 120 12.27 -6.49 1.13
CA GLY A 120 10.86 -6.31 0.78
C GLY A 120 10.62 -6.83 -0.61
N ASP A 121 9.56 -7.61 -0.76
CA ASP A 121 9.05 -7.98 -2.08
C ASP A 121 8.42 -6.75 -2.73
N GLY A 122 8.74 -6.49 -4.00
CA GLY A 122 8.26 -5.32 -4.72
C GLY A 122 6.73 -5.28 -4.81
N GLY A 123 6.10 -6.44 -5.01
CA GLY A 123 4.63 -6.58 -5.03
C GLY A 123 4.01 -6.14 -3.70
N THR A 124 4.54 -6.68 -2.61
CA THR A 124 4.07 -6.34 -1.25
C THR A 124 4.30 -4.86 -0.91
N ILE A 125 5.43 -4.25 -1.34
CA ILE A 125 5.66 -2.82 -1.14
C ILE A 125 4.59 -1.99 -1.86
N MET A 126 4.25 -2.34 -3.10
CA MET A 126 3.24 -1.61 -3.86
C MET A 126 1.83 -1.76 -3.26
N GLU A 127 1.47 -2.96 -2.79
CA GLU A 127 0.22 -3.18 -2.04
C GLU A 127 0.16 -2.23 -0.82
N PHE A 128 1.24 -2.10 -0.06
CA PHE A 128 1.29 -1.16 1.06
C PHE A 128 1.22 0.30 0.64
N LEU A 129 1.79 0.69 -0.51
CA LEU A 129 1.63 2.05 -1.04
C LEU A 129 0.15 2.34 -1.35
N CYS A 130 -0.54 1.44 -2.02
CA CYS A 130 -1.98 1.54 -2.27
C CYS A 130 -2.78 1.60 -0.95
N SER A 131 -2.43 0.75 0.02
CA SER A 131 -3.02 0.72 1.36
C SER A 131 -2.88 2.04 2.12
N GLU A 132 -1.73 2.74 2.02
CA GLU A 132 -1.59 4.06 2.64
C GLU A 132 -2.46 5.12 1.95
N VAL A 133 -2.65 5.06 0.62
CA VAL A 133 -3.60 5.95 -0.06
C VAL A 133 -5.02 5.73 0.45
N LEU A 134 -5.46 4.46 0.55
CA LEU A 134 -6.76 4.11 1.12
C LEU A 134 -6.90 4.59 2.57
N ARG A 135 -5.86 4.39 3.39
CA ARG A 135 -5.86 4.85 4.78
C ARG A 135 -5.98 6.37 4.87
N SER A 136 -5.23 7.12 4.07
CA SER A 136 -5.31 8.58 4.01
C SER A 136 -6.67 9.06 3.51
N ALA A 137 -7.35 8.26 2.69
CA ALA A 137 -8.74 8.45 2.31
C ALA A 137 -9.76 8.06 3.39
N GLY A 138 -9.34 7.60 4.58
CA GLY A 138 -10.24 7.21 5.67
C GLY A 138 -10.73 5.76 5.58
N ILE A 139 -10.04 4.92 4.80
CA ILE A 139 -10.34 3.50 4.60
C ILE A 139 -9.13 2.68 5.12
N PRO A 140 -8.97 2.54 6.44
CA PRO A 140 -7.81 1.86 7.01
C PRO A 140 -7.79 0.36 6.66
N PRO A 141 -6.61 -0.30 6.68
CA PRO A 141 -6.57 -1.75 6.59
C PRO A 141 -7.23 -2.37 7.82
N MET A 142 -7.98 -3.45 7.62
CA MET A 142 -8.59 -4.21 8.70
C MET A 142 -7.51 -4.90 9.56
N ASP A 143 -7.70 -4.86 10.87
CA ASP A 143 -6.84 -5.60 11.80
C ASP A 143 -7.05 -7.11 11.64
N LEU A 144 -6.02 -7.89 11.96
CA LEU A 144 -6.11 -9.34 12.01
C LEU A 144 -6.44 -9.81 13.43
N ASP A 145 -7.40 -10.72 13.54
CA ASP A 145 -7.81 -11.34 14.80
C ASP A 145 -6.77 -12.34 15.33
N SER A 146 -7.10 -13.04 16.41
CA SER A 146 -6.23 -14.06 17.01
C SER A 146 -5.95 -15.28 16.11
N GLN A 147 -6.79 -15.53 15.11
CA GLN A 147 -6.67 -16.61 14.13
C GLN A 147 -6.02 -16.15 12.81
N ASN A 148 -5.63 -14.87 12.73
CA ASN A 148 -5.11 -14.18 11.55
C ASN A 148 -6.13 -14.00 10.42
N TRP A 149 -7.42 -13.94 10.74
CA TRP A 149 -8.47 -13.49 9.83
C TRP A 149 -8.70 -11.98 9.98
N PRO A 150 -9.10 -11.27 8.91
CA PRO A 150 -9.51 -9.87 9.02
C PRO A 150 -10.73 -9.70 9.95
N GLU A 151 -10.64 -8.78 10.89
CA GLU A 151 -11.77 -8.30 11.66
C GLU A 151 -12.59 -7.31 10.82
N TRP A 152 -13.78 -7.74 10.41
CA TRP A 152 -14.67 -6.94 9.57
C TRP A 152 -15.07 -5.63 10.25
N LYS A 153 -14.54 -4.51 9.74
CA LYS A 153 -14.83 -3.15 10.21
C LYS A 153 -14.97 -2.22 9.01
N MET A 154 -16.05 -1.44 8.97
CA MET A 154 -16.32 -0.50 7.88
C MET A 154 -16.25 0.95 8.36
N PRO A 155 -15.70 1.88 7.54
CA PRO A 155 -14.98 1.64 6.29
C PRO A 155 -13.63 0.94 6.55
N GLY A 156 -13.24 0.04 5.65
CA GLY A 156 -11.96 -0.67 5.75
C GLY A 156 -11.62 -1.47 4.49
N HIS A 157 -10.36 -1.86 4.35
CA HIS A 157 -9.89 -2.73 3.27
C HIS A 157 -9.08 -3.92 3.80
N MET A 158 -9.02 -5.00 3.04
CA MET A 158 -8.25 -6.19 3.39
C MET A 158 -7.01 -6.29 2.51
N LEU A 159 -5.87 -6.54 3.14
CA LEU A 159 -4.63 -6.90 2.45
C LEU A 159 -4.66 -8.38 2.13
N LEU A 160 -4.60 -8.73 0.85
CA LEU A 160 -4.67 -10.13 0.42
C LEU A 160 -3.32 -10.83 0.56
N ASN A 161 -2.20 -10.12 0.78
CA ASN A 161 -0.92 -10.77 1.07
C ASN A 161 -0.66 -10.98 2.58
N GLU A 162 -1.56 -10.54 3.46
CA GLU A 162 -1.43 -10.73 4.92
C GLU A 162 -2.37 -11.81 5.49
N GLY A 163 -1.99 -12.37 6.64
CA GLY A 163 -2.82 -13.31 7.40
C GLY A 163 -3.25 -14.55 6.62
N LYS A 164 -4.48 -15.02 6.88
CA LYS A 164 -5.10 -16.13 6.15
C LYS A 164 -5.56 -15.75 4.74
N MET A 165 -5.63 -14.46 4.42
CA MET A 165 -6.02 -13.97 3.10
C MET A 165 -4.97 -14.26 2.02
N ASN A 166 -3.71 -14.57 2.40
CA ASN A 166 -2.63 -14.93 1.46
C ASN A 166 -3.00 -16.07 0.51
N ALA A 167 -3.88 -17.00 0.93
CA ALA A 167 -4.40 -18.05 0.08
C ALA A 167 -5.22 -17.52 -1.13
N LEU A 168 -5.72 -16.28 -1.05
CA LEU A 168 -6.56 -15.61 -2.04
C LEU A 168 -5.79 -14.56 -2.86
N ARG A 169 -4.46 -14.46 -2.72
CA ARG A 169 -3.62 -13.53 -3.50
C ARG A 169 -3.73 -13.68 -5.03
N ALA A 170 -4.26 -14.81 -5.50
CA ALA A 170 -4.49 -15.05 -6.92
C ALA A 170 -5.58 -14.13 -7.50
N PHE A 171 -6.52 -13.66 -6.65
CA PHE A 171 -7.59 -12.77 -7.06
C PHE A 171 -7.15 -11.31 -7.15
N GLY A 172 -6.13 -10.91 -6.38
CA GLY A 172 -5.61 -9.55 -6.39
C GLY A 172 -4.78 -9.26 -5.16
N ASP A 173 -4.58 -7.97 -4.90
CA ASP A 173 -3.70 -7.50 -3.83
C ASP A 173 -4.51 -6.91 -2.66
N ILE A 174 -5.60 -6.19 -2.93
CA ILE A 174 -6.47 -5.61 -1.90
C ILE A 174 -7.93 -5.91 -2.20
N LEU A 175 -8.73 -6.14 -1.16
CA LEU A 175 -10.18 -6.27 -1.28
C LEU A 175 -10.88 -5.13 -0.52
N ILE A 176 -11.81 -4.45 -1.19
CA ILE A 176 -12.68 -3.42 -0.62
C ILE A 176 -14.11 -3.96 -0.56
N PRO A 177 -14.72 -4.07 0.63
CA PRO A 177 -16.10 -4.51 0.72
C PRO A 177 -17.07 -3.47 0.15
N CYS A 178 -17.94 -3.91 -0.75
CA CYS A 178 -19.03 -3.14 -1.34
C CYS A 178 -20.03 -4.07 -2.03
N ALA A 179 -21.19 -3.52 -2.40
CA ALA A 179 -22.23 -4.21 -3.17
C ALA A 179 -22.15 -3.84 -4.66
N PRO A 180 -22.72 -4.65 -5.58
CA PRO A 180 -23.26 -5.98 -5.34
C PRO A 180 -22.15 -7.02 -5.13
N THR A 181 -20.92 -6.71 -5.56
CA THR A 181 -19.74 -7.53 -5.37
C THR A 181 -18.63 -6.70 -4.72
N ASN A 182 -17.83 -7.33 -3.88
CA ASN A 182 -16.62 -6.70 -3.35
C ASN A 182 -15.70 -6.31 -4.52
N LEU A 183 -15.01 -5.18 -4.37
CA LEU A 183 -14.02 -4.74 -5.34
C LEU A 183 -12.66 -5.36 -5.03
N VAL A 184 -11.99 -5.84 -6.07
CA VAL A 184 -10.62 -6.34 -5.95
C VAL A 184 -9.68 -5.38 -6.67
N ILE A 185 -8.70 -4.86 -5.92
CA ILE A 185 -7.66 -4.00 -6.48
C ILE A 185 -6.46 -4.89 -6.83
N SER A 186 -6.10 -4.84 -8.10
CA SER A 186 -4.88 -5.41 -8.64
C SER A 186 -3.83 -4.32 -8.75
N VAL A 187 -2.85 -4.36 -7.85
CA VAL A 187 -1.76 -3.40 -7.77
C VAL A 187 -0.62 -3.83 -8.72
N LYS A 188 -0.15 -2.91 -9.56
CA LYS A 188 0.88 -3.21 -10.57
C LYS A 188 1.96 -2.14 -10.64
N SER A 189 3.16 -2.59 -10.96
CA SER A 189 4.28 -1.71 -11.27
C SER A 189 4.18 -1.18 -12.71
N GLU A 190 5.24 -0.50 -13.12
CA GLU A 190 5.52 0.20 -14.39
C GLU A 190 4.97 -0.37 -15.71
N ALA A 191 4.70 -1.68 -15.82
CA ALA A 191 4.21 -2.33 -17.02
C ALA A 191 2.89 -3.06 -16.74
N ALA A 192 1.84 -2.73 -17.50
CA ALA A 192 0.54 -3.38 -17.41
C ALA A 192 0.55 -4.74 -18.10
N ARG A 193 1.14 -4.82 -19.30
CA ARG A 193 1.25 -6.00 -20.20
C ARG A 193 0.21 -7.11 -19.93
N GLU A 194 0.62 -8.37 -19.83
CA GLU A 194 -0.27 -9.52 -19.57
C GLU A 194 -0.74 -9.59 -18.11
N ARG A 195 -0.19 -8.77 -17.21
CA ARG A 195 -0.29 -9.00 -15.76
C ARG A 195 -1.57 -8.47 -15.14
N LEU A 196 -2.23 -7.48 -15.75
CA LEU A 196 -3.59 -7.11 -15.37
C LEU A 196 -4.61 -8.17 -15.79
N LEU A 197 -4.32 -8.93 -16.85
CA LEU A 197 -5.28 -9.84 -17.49
C LEU A 197 -5.44 -11.19 -16.77
N TYR A 198 -4.68 -11.45 -15.70
CA TYR A 198 -4.80 -12.70 -14.93
C TYR A 198 -5.56 -12.54 -13.60
N SER A 199 -5.85 -11.31 -13.15
CA SER A 199 -6.36 -11.08 -11.80
C SER A 199 -7.89 -11.01 -11.67
N SER A 200 -8.64 -10.77 -12.75
CA SER A 200 -10.05 -10.31 -12.62
C SER A 200 -11.09 -11.18 -13.35
N ASN A 201 -10.90 -12.49 -13.47
CA ASN A 201 -11.79 -13.36 -14.26
C ASN A 201 -13.18 -13.68 -13.64
N ALA A 202 -13.56 -13.09 -12.50
CA ALA A 202 -14.84 -13.42 -11.84
C ALA A 202 -15.38 -12.36 -10.86
N ILE A 203 -14.62 -11.32 -10.56
CA ILE A 203 -14.96 -10.30 -9.55
C ILE A 203 -14.60 -8.94 -10.15
N GLU A 204 -15.40 -7.93 -9.84
CA GLU A 204 -15.17 -6.57 -10.28
C GLU A 204 -13.79 -6.07 -9.84
N GLY A 205 -13.00 -5.66 -10.83
CA GLY A 205 -11.58 -5.38 -10.69
C GLY A 205 -11.25 -3.90 -10.85
N ILE A 206 -10.25 -3.45 -10.09
CA ILE A 206 -9.63 -2.15 -10.25
C ILE A 206 -8.15 -2.33 -10.52
N GLY A 207 -7.63 -1.70 -11.56
CA GLY A 207 -6.19 -1.56 -11.77
C GLY A 207 -5.69 -0.38 -10.97
N PHE A 208 -4.73 -0.58 -10.08
CA PHE A 208 -3.96 0.51 -9.46
C PHE A 208 -2.52 0.34 -9.87
N GLY A 209 -1.95 1.27 -10.64
CA GLY A 209 -0.57 1.07 -11.08
C GLY A 209 0.26 2.31 -11.29
N PHE A 210 1.56 2.10 -11.24
CA PHE A 210 2.59 3.11 -11.49
C PHE A 210 3.06 3.06 -12.94
N PHE A 211 2.11 2.97 -13.87
CA PHE A 211 2.35 2.75 -15.30
C PHE A 211 3.12 3.91 -15.92
N ARG A 212 4.02 3.60 -16.85
CA ARG A 212 4.85 4.62 -17.54
C ARG A 212 4.70 4.63 -19.07
N GLU A 213 4.13 3.58 -19.64
CA GLU A 213 3.99 3.35 -21.08
C GLU A 213 2.51 3.56 -21.46
N PRO A 214 2.09 4.79 -21.84
CA PRO A 214 0.68 5.11 -22.11
C PRO A 214 0.14 4.37 -23.34
N ASP A 215 1.02 3.98 -24.27
CA ASP A 215 0.71 3.20 -25.47
C ASP A 215 0.20 1.78 -25.19
N GLU A 216 0.34 1.28 -23.95
CA GLU A 216 -0.26 0.02 -23.53
C GLU A 216 -1.80 0.08 -23.40
N PHE A 217 -2.39 1.28 -23.32
CA PHE A 217 -3.79 1.46 -22.89
C PHE A 217 -4.76 1.87 -24.00
N TRP A 218 -4.33 2.62 -25.01
CA TRP A 218 -5.27 3.33 -25.87
C TRP A 218 -5.75 2.58 -27.12
N THR A 219 -5.34 1.32 -27.33
CA THR A 219 -5.85 0.54 -28.48
C THR A 219 -7.24 0.00 -28.17
N GLU A 220 -8.14 -0.01 -29.16
CA GLU A 220 -9.50 -0.52 -28.98
C GLU A 220 -9.54 -1.96 -28.47
N SER A 221 -8.63 -2.81 -28.98
CA SER A 221 -8.52 -4.20 -28.55
C SER A 221 -8.10 -4.33 -27.09
N ARG A 222 -7.18 -3.48 -26.60
CA ARG A 222 -6.78 -3.42 -25.19
C ARG A 222 -7.91 -2.92 -24.30
N MET A 223 -8.56 -1.82 -24.68
CA MET A 223 -9.72 -1.28 -23.95
C MET A 223 -10.85 -2.32 -23.82
N ALA A 224 -11.19 -3.00 -24.92
CA ALA A 224 -12.19 -4.06 -24.91
C ALA A 224 -11.78 -5.24 -24.03
N LEU A 225 -10.49 -5.60 -24.03
CA LEU A 225 -9.96 -6.68 -23.22
C LEU A 225 -10.02 -6.35 -21.72
N TYR A 226 -9.62 -5.14 -21.29
CA TYR A 226 -9.72 -4.75 -19.87
C TYR A 226 -11.17 -4.83 -19.35
N LYS A 227 -12.13 -4.36 -20.15
CA LYS A 227 -13.56 -4.45 -19.80
C LYS A 227 -14.05 -5.89 -19.72
N ARG A 228 -13.64 -6.74 -20.67
CA ARG A 228 -13.96 -8.18 -20.65
C ARG A 228 -13.39 -8.88 -19.42
N MET A 229 -12.23 -8.43 -18.96
CA MET A 229 -11.59 -8.88 -17.73
C MET A 229 -12.22 -8.28 -16.48
N GLY A 230 -13.33 -7.54 -16.56
CA GLY A 230 -14.03 -7.03 -15.39
C GLY A 230 -13.41 -5.79 -14.74
N PHE A 231 -12.47 -5.10 -15.39
CA PHE A 231 -11.96 -3.83 -14.88
C PHE A 231 -12.99 -2.70 -15.05
N THR A 232 -13.42 -2.11 -13.93
CA THR A 232 -14.29 -0.92 -13.93
C THR A 232 -13.51 0.38 -13.87
N ALA A 233 -12.29 0.36 -13.34
CA ALA A 233 -11.37 1.49 -13.37
C ALA A 233 -9.90 1.03 -13.42
N ILE A 234 -9.06 1.82 -14.09
CA ILE A 234 -7.60 1.67 -14.12
C ILE A 234 -6.99 3.03 -13.76
N TYR A 235 -6.45 3.10 -12.55
CA TYR A 235 -5.75 4.25 -12.00
C TYR A 235 -4.28 4.23 -12.38
N MET A 236 -3.78 5.35 -12.90
CA MET A 236 -2.42 5.53 -13.39
C MET A 236 -1.86 6.90 -13.01
N PRO A 237 -0.53 7.13 -13.04
CA PRO A 237 0.03 8.45 -12.74
C PRO A 237 -0.61 9.53 -13.62
N ASP A 238 -0.88 10.70 -13.03
CA ASP A 238 -1.64 11.78 -13.66
C ASP A 238 -1.10 12.17 -15.04
N HIS A 239 0.22 12.27 -15.19
CA HIS A 239 0.87 12.52 -16.48
C HIS A 239 0.56 11.44 -17.53
N THR A 240 0.65 10.15 -17.14
CA THR A 240 0.33 9.03 -18.03
C THR A 240 -1.15 9.04 -18.42
N HIS A 241 -2.04 9.34 -17.47
CA HIS A 241 -3.47 9.51 -17.73
C HIS A 241 -3.72 10.62 -18.75
N GLU A 242 -3.09 11.78 -18.59
CA GLU A 242 -3.23 12.90 -19.54
C GLU A 242 -2.80 12.53 -20.95
N GLU A 243 -1.70 11.79 -21.10
CA GLU A 243 -1.25 11.27 -22.41
C GLU A 243 -2.26 10.29 -23.02
N VAL A 244 -2.78 9.35 -22.21
CA VAL A 244 -3.77 8.36 -22.65
C VAL A 244 -5.03 9.05 -23.16
N ILE A 245 -5.59 9.97 -22.36
CA ILE A 245 -6.82 10.68 -22.72
C ILE A 245 -6.61 11.60 -23.92
N ARG A 246 -5.43 12.25 -24.04
CA ARG A 246 -5.11 13.09 -25.20
C ARG A 246 -5.11 12.27 -26.49
N HIS A 247 -4.48 11.09 -26.48
CA HIS A 247 -4.46 10.20 -27.63
C HIS A 247 -5.87 9.74 -28.00
N ILE A 248 -6.63 9.23 -27.03
CA ILE A 248 -8.00 8.73 -27.24
C ILE A 248 -8.90 9.80 -27.88
N ARG A 249 -8.81 11.06 -27.43
CA ARG A 249 -9.56 12.19 -28.00
C ARG A 249 -9.10 12.56 -29.41
N THR A 250 -7.79 12.47 -29.67
CA THR A 250 -7.23 12.77 -31.00
C THR A 250 -7.70 11.74 -32.03
N GLU A 251 -7.77 10.47 -31.65
CA GLU A 251 -8.20 9.36 -32.50
C GLU A 251 -9.74 9.18 -32.55
N GLY A 252 -10.50 9.92 -31.73
CA GLY A 252 -11.97 9.80 -31.68
C GLY A 252 -12.47 8.45 -31.13
N THR A 253 -11.71 7.83 -30.21
CA THR A 253 -12.00 6.50 -29.65
C THR A 253 -12.58 6.52 -28.24
N GLU A 254 -13.08 7.67 -27.76
CA GLU A 254 -13.57 7.90 -26.39
C GLU A 254 -14.61 6.88 -25.95
N ARG A 255 -15.51 6.48 -26.86
CA ARG A 255 -16.55 5.46 -26.59
C ARG A 255 -15.98 4.12 -26.13
N HIS A 256 -14.73 3.80 -26.50
CA HIS A 256 -14.06 2.58 -26.08
C HIS A 256 -13.47 2.69 -24.67
N ALA A 257 -13.18 3.90 -24.21
CA ALA A 257 -12.58 4.23 -22.91
C ALA A 257 -13.62 4.42 -21.78
N VAL A 258 -14.85 3.95 -21.99
CA VAL A 258 -15.94 3.93 -21.01
C VAL A 258 -16.12 2.50 -20.48
N ASN A 259 -16.28 2.36 -19.16
CA ASN A 259 -16.48 1.09 -18.47
C ASN A 259 -17.93 0.56 -18.61
N ILE A 260 -18.24 -0.56 -17.95
CA ILE A 260 -19.58 -1.18 -18.01
C ILE A 260 -20.69 -0.38 -17.29
N ASN A 261 -20.31 0.54 -16.40
CA ASN A 261 -21.23 1.41 -15.65
C ASN A 261 -21.49 2.74 -16.38
N GLY A 262 -20.83 2.98 -17.52
CA GLY A 262 -20.97 4.23 -18.27
C GLY A 262 -20.04 5.36 -17.80
N THR A 263 -19.02 5.06 -17.01
CA THR A 263 -18.04 6.04 -16.51
C THR A 263 -16.63 5.78 -17.06
N ASP A 264 -15.68 6.68 -16.82
CA ASP A 264 -14.34 6.60 -17.39
C ASP A 264 -13.58 5.35 -16.90
N LEU A 265 -13.04 4.58 -17.85
CA LEU A 265 -12.20 3.41 -17.58
C LEU A 265 -10.83 3.82 -17.05
N TYR A 266 -10.24 4.90 -17.57
CA TYR A 266 -8.92 5.40 -17.18
C TYR A 266 -9.07 6.59 -16.24
N ARG A 267 -8.31 6.57 -15.14
CA ARG A 267 -8.40 7.59 -14.09
C ARG A 267 -7.01 7.97 -13.57
N PRO A 268 -6.79 9.22 -13.13
CA PRO A 268 -5.55 9.60 -12.47
C PRO A 268 -5.48 9.05 -11.05
N LEU A 269 -4.28 8.73 -10.56
CA LEU A 269 -4.05 8.26 -9.19
C LEU A 269 -4.53 9.29 -8.16
N SER A 270 -4.45 10.58 -8.47
CA SER A 270 -4.86 11.68 -7.58
C SER A 270 -6.33 11.63 -7.12
N ILE A 271 -7.22 10.97 -7.88
CA ILE A 271 -8.64 10.83 -7.49
C ILE A 271 -8.97 9.49 -6.83
N PHE A 272 -8.03 8.53 -6.82
CA PHE A 272 -8.27 7.16 -6.33
C PHE A 272 -8.87 7.13 -4.92
N GLY A 273 -8.31 7.91 -3.99
CA GLY A 273 -8.82 7.97 -2.62
C GLY A 273 -10.28 8.44 -2.52
N THR A 274 -10.67 9.41 -3.34
CA THR A 274 -12.03 9.95 -3.39
C THR A 274 -13.02 8.91 -3.93
N ASP A 275 -12.64 8.24 -5.00
CA ASP A 275 -13.44 7.18 -5.61
C ASP A 275 -13.66 6.02 -4.63
N MET A 276 -12.59 5.54 -3.98
CA MET A 276 -12.67 4.41 -3.04
C MET A 276 -13.54 4.75 -1.82
N ARG A 277 -13.49 6.00 -1.35
CA ARG A 277 -14.36 6.48 -0.26
C ARG A 277 -15.84 6.48 -0.66
N THR A 278 -16.12 6.69 -1.93
CA THR A 278 -17.48 6.74 -2.46
C THR A 278 -18.13 5.35 -2.50
N VAL A 279 -17.33 4.30 -2.72
CA VAL A 279 -17.84 2.93 -2.93
C VAL A 279 -17.71 2.00 -1.74
N VAL A 280 -16.76 2.24 -0.82
CA VAL A 280 -16.56 1.37 0.35
C VAL A 280 -17.82 1.28 1.20
N GLY A 281 -18.30 0.05 1.42
CA GLY A 281 -19.54 -0.25 2.15
C GLY A 281 -20.81 0.22 1.46
N ARG A 282 -20.72 0.62 0.18
CA ARG A 282 -21.83 1.13 -0.63
C ARG A 282 -21.91 0.32 -1.93
N SER A 283 -22.05 0.97 -3.08
CA SER A 283 -22.16 0.33 -4.38
C SER A 283 -20.92 0.59 -5.23
N SER A 284 -20.37 -0.45 -5.84
CA SER A 284 -19.31 -0.34 -6.86
C SER A 284 -19.80 0.29 -8.16
N MET A 285 -21.12 0.30 -8.41
CA MET A 285 -21.72 0.99 -9.57
C MET A 285 -21.54 2.51 -9.54
N LEU A 286 -21.08 3.07 -8.41
CA LEU A 286 -20.71 4.48 -8.29
C LEU A 286 -19.30 4.77 -8.85
N LEU A 287 -18.57 3.73 -9.27
CA LEU A 287 -17.37 3.86 -10.09
C LEU A 287 -17.74 4.03 -11.53
#